data_AF-A0A1F8EXN3-F1
#
_entry.id   AF-A0A1F8EXN3-F1
#
_cell.length_a   1.000
_cell.length_b   1.000
_cell.length_c   1.000
_cell.angle_alpha   90.00
_cell.angle_beta   90.00
_cell.angle_gamma   90.00
#
_symmetry.space_group_name_H-M   'P 1'
#
loop_
_entity.id
_entity.type
_entity.pdbx_description
1 polymer ?
#
loop_
_entity_poly.entity_id
_entity_poly.type
_entity_poly.pdbx_seq_one_letter_code
_entity_poly.pdbx_strand_id
1 'polypeptide(L)'
;MNSSGIKIGGLLRAYSPKTEGIDVLLKGLASAIQKLNNAGIHDVQIGVWANLDNPASDCGRTYNALCEMINGLRIFSNTRAHETIDGDLFVSVLNDGIALQYARGLTHSLILSWEAASYVDAILLKKMRAAVRSGALAVGVALPEIAEFVREGSIMNTLALWDIKALTEVGGFDPHDIKPRCADHYGESNAGVGEFIPLLKMREYHKRPVLAVLEVSAQGKIEVQSERTELQRKKLESKQRRINGMLAEIGKTAQDLRATIMPGYPN
;
A
#
# COMPACT_ATOMS: atom_id res chain seq x y z
N MET A 1 6.36 29.09 5.56
CA MET A 1 6.22 27.76 6.21
C MET A 1 7.35 26.88 5.71
N ASN A 2 8.21 26.43 6.63
CA ASN A 2 9.45 25.71 6.31
C ASN A 2 9.18 24.40 5.56
N SER A 3 9.92 24.17 4.48
CA SER A 3 9.91 22.95 3.67
C SER A 3 10.54 21.73 4.38
N SER A 4 10.87 21.83 5.67
CA SER A 4 11.64 20.86 6.46
C SER A 4 10.80 19.76 7.17
N GLY A 5 9.48 19.68 6.97
CA GLY A 5 8.61 18.78 7.75
C GLY A 5 8.25 17.41 7.12
N ILE A 6 8.36 17.22 5.80
CA ILE A 6 7.86 15.99 5.15
C ILE A 6 9.00 14.98 4.95
N LYS A 7 9.07 13.98 5.83
CA LYS A 7 10.00 12.85 5.76
C LYS A 7 9.20 11.61 5.36
N ILE A 8 9.46 11.10 4.15
CA ILE A 8 8.71 9.98 3.57
C ILE A 8 9.55 8.71 3.70
N GLY A 9 9.00 7.69 4.36
CA GLY A 9 9.50 6.31 4.31
C GLY A 9 8.79 5.50 3.23
N GLY A 10 9.43 4.44 2.76
CA GLY A 10 8.83 3.42 1.90
C GLY A 10 8.44 2.20 2.72
N LEU A 11 7.25 1.65 2.46
CA LEU A 11 6.79 0.41 3.08
C LEU A 11 6.37 -0.58 1.99
N LEU A 12 7.10 -1.68 1.91
CA LEU A 12 6.85 -2.79 0.99
C LEU A 12 6.40 -4.01 1.80
N ARG A 13 5.55 -4.83 1.20
CA ARG A 13 5.18 -6.15 1.73
C ARG A 13 5.88 -7.23 0.92
N ALA A 14 6.39 -8.26 1.59
CA ALA A 14 7.07 -9.38 0.95
C ALA A 14 6.59 -10.71 1.57
N TYR A 15 6.31 -11.69 0.74
CA TYR A 15 6.12 -13.08 1.17
C TYR A 15 6.23 -13.98 -0.06
N SER A 16 6.68 -15.21 0.14
CA SER A 16 6.64 -16.25 -0.87
C SER A 16 6.10 -17.52 -0.24
N PRO A 17 4.92 -18.04 -0.66
CA PRO A 17 4.36 -19.26 -0.08
C PRO A 17 5.15 -20.51 -0.45
N LYS A 18 6.09 -20.40 -1.39
CA LYS A 18 6.98 -21.49 -1.79
C LYS A 18 8.39 -20.98 -2.06
N THR A 19 9.37 -21.83 -1.82
CA THR A 19 10.78 -21.46 -1.94
C THR A 19 11.19 -21.06 -3.35
N GLU A 20 10.55 -21.60 -4.38
CA GLU A 20 10.87 -21.33 -5.79
C GLU A 20 10.54 -19.88 -6.18
N GLY A 21 9.65 -19.20 -5.45
CA GLY A 21 9.25 -17.82 -5.73
C GLY A 21 10.19 -16.76 -5.15
N ILE A 22 11.11 -17.15 -4.25
CA ILE A 22 11.94 -16.21 -3.49
C ILE A 22 12.86 -15.41 -4.41
N ASP A 23 13.57 -16.06 -5.34
CA ASP A 23 14.53 -15.38 -6.21
C ASP A 23 13.91 -14.28 -7.08
N VAL A 24 12.69 -14.53 -7.58
CA VAL A 24 11.94 -13.55 -8.39
C VAL A 24 11.52 -12.37 -7.51
N LEU A 25 10.99 -12.66 -6.31
CA LEU A 25 10.61 -11.66 -5.32
C LEU A 25 11.80 -10.77 -4.93
N LEU A 26 12.96 -11.36 -4.61
CA LEU A 26 14.17 -10.63 -4.24
C LEU A 26 14.66 -9.71 -5.37
N LYS A 27 14.68 -10.19 -6.61
CA LYS A 27 15.04 -9.35 -7.78
C LYS A 27 14.07 -8.16 -7.94
N GLY A 28 12.78 -8.41 -7.80
CA GLY A 28 11.74 -7.37 -7.84
C GLY A 28 11.93 -6.32 -6.75
N LEU A 29 12.13 -6.77 -5.50
CA LEU A 29 12.35 -5.91 -4.35
C LEU A 29 13.66 -5.11 -4.48
N ALA A 30 14.75 -5.72 -4.92
CA ALA A 30 16.02 -5.00 -5.14
C ALA A 30 15.85 -3.83 -6.13
N SER A 31 15.15 -4.07 -7.23
CA SER A 31 14.81 -3.02 -8.22
C SER A 31 13.92 -1.93 -7.60
N ALA A 32 12.90 -2.32 -6.83
CA ALA A 32 12.02 -1.38 -6.14
C ALA A 32 12.78 -0.50 -5.13
N ILE A 33 13.61 -1.11 -4.26
CA ILE A 33 14.43 -0.40 -3.28
C ILE A 33 15.36 0.61 -3.97
N GLN A 34 16.03 0.19 -5.05
CA GLN A 34 16.89 1.09 -5.81
C GLN A 34 16.12 2.30 -6.37
N LYS A 35 14.93 2.09 -6.92
CA LYS A 35 14.08 3.19 -7.40
C LYS A 35 13.65 4.12 -6.29
N LEU A 36 13.22 3.60 -5.15
CA LEU A 36 12.82 4.40 -3.99
C LEU A 36 13.98 5.25 -3.45
N ASN A 37 15.17 4.65 -3.35
CA ASN A 37 16.38 5.37 -2.91
C ASN A 37 16.75 6.48 -3.90
N ASN A 38 16.73 6.20 -5.20
CA ASN A 38 16.99 7.20 -6.24
C ASN A 38 15.96 8.34 -6.24
N ALA A 39 14.72 8.05 -5.84
CA ALA A 39 13.65 9.04 -5.73
C ALA A 39 13.73 9.88 -4.43
N GLY A 40 14.65 9.55 -3.51
CA GLY A 40 14.86 10.29 -2.26
C GLY A 40 13.92 9.87 -1.12
N ILE A 41 13.51 8.61 -1.08
CA ILE A 41 12.85 8.00 0.08
C ILE A 41 13.87 7.83 1.21
N HIS A 42 13.47 8.19 2.44
CA HIS A 42 14.40 8.35 3.56
C HIS A 42 14.79 7.02 4.20
N ASP A 43 13.84 6.10 4.34
CA ASP A 43 14.01 4.79 4.98
C ASP A 43 13.01 3.83 4.32
N VAL A 44 13.46 2.62 3.97
CA VAL A 44 12.63 1.59 3.34
C VAL A 44 12.45 0.41 4.28
N GLN A 45 11.21 0.16 4.68
CA GLN A 45 10.82 -0.99 5.48
C GLN A 45 10.17 -2.06 4.60
N ILE A 46 10.56 -3.31 4.80
CA ILE A 46 10.01 -4.47 4.12
C ILE A 46 9.42 -5.40 5.17
N GLY A 47 8.09 -5.48 5.22
CA GLY A 47 7.40 -6.36 6.15
C GLY A 47 7.17 -7.74 5.54
N VAL A 48 7.61 -8.78 6.25
CA VAL A 48 7.44 -10.19 5.85
C VAL A 48 6.30 -10.81 6.65
N TRP A 49 5.30 -11.35 5.95
CA TRP A 49 4.20 -12.07 6.60
C TRP A 49 4.63 -13.49 6.96
N ALA A 50 5.26 -13.65 8.12
CA ALA A 50 5.92 -14.87 8.60
C ALA A 50 5.02 -15.73 9.52
N ASN A 51 3.71 -15.72 9.29
CA ASN A 51 2.75 -16.51 10.08
C ASN A 51 2.70 -17.97 9.58
N LEU A 52 3.59 -18.81 10.09
CA LEU A 52 3.74 -20.21 9.65
C LEU A 52 2.49 -21.08 9.89
N ASP A 53 1.54 -20.63 10.73
CA ASP A 53 0.27 -21.33 10.95
C ASP A 53 -0.72 -21.13 9.78
N ASN A 54 -0.44 -20.21 8.85
CA ASN A 54 -1.26 -19.95 7.68
C ASN A 54 -0.58 -20.47 6.40
N PRO A 55 -1.15 -21.45 5.68
CA PRO A 55 -0.52 -22.03 4.50
C PRO A 55 -0.37 -21.07 3.31
N ALA A 56 -1.02 -19.90 3.36
CA ALA A 56 -0.88 -18.85 2.35
C ALA A 56 0.20 -17.81 2.70
N SER A 57 0.83 -17.91 3.88
CA SER A 57 1.87 -16.97 4.33
C SER A 57 3.23 -17.29 3.71
N ASP A 58 4.29 -16.63 4.20
CA ASP A 58 5.65 -16.94 3.79
C ASP A 58 6.06 -18.38 4.14
N CYS A 59 6.88 -18.99 3.29
CA CYS A 59 7.47 -20.31 3.50
C CYS A 59 8.55 -20.36 4.61
N GLY A 60 8.71 -19.28 5.38
CA GLY A 60 9.68 -19.16 6.48
C GLY A 60 11.13 -18.90 6.02
N ARG A 61 11.35 -18.55 4.75
CA ARG A 61 12.69 -18.34 4.19
C ARG A 61 12.91 -16.95 3.62
N THR A 62 11.84 -16.18 3.36
CA THR A 62 11.95 -14.90 2.67
C THR A 62 12.67 -13.86 3.53
N TYR A 63 12.41 -13.83 4.84
CA TYR A 63 13.05 -12.86 5.74
C TYR A 63 14.58 -12.98 5.75
N ASN A 64 15.10 -14.19 5.99
CA ASN A 64 16.55 -14.42 6.01
C ASN A 64 17.19 -14.07 4.67
N ALA A 65 16.57 -14.48 3.55
CA ALA A 65 17.08 -14.17 2.22
C ALA A 65 17.06 -12.65 1.91
N LEU A 66 16.05 -11.92 2.40
CA LEU A 66 16.00 -10.46 2.33
C LEU A 66 17.12 -9.81 3.15
N CYS A 67 17.35 -10.28 4.38
CA CYS A 67 18.43 -9.78 5.22
C CYS A 67 19.80 -9.98 4.56
N GLU A 68 20.06 -11.15 3.98
CA GLU A 68 21.29 -11.42 3.23
C GLU A 68 21.45 -10.48 2.03
N MET A 69 20.38 -10.30 1.23
CA MET A 69 20.37 -9.38 0.09
C MET A 69 20.64 -7.94 0.52
N ILE A 70 19.98 -7.45 1.57
CA ILE A 70 20.14 -6.08 2.08
C ILE A 70 21.57 -5.88 2.61
N ASN A 71 22.10 -6.83 3.38
CA ASN A 71 23.45 -6.73 3.95
C ASN A 71 24.54 -6.85 2.89
N GLY A 72 24.33 -7.67 1.84
CA GLY A 72 25.26 -7.82 0.73
C GLY A 72 25.33 -6.58 -0.17
N LEU A 73 24.23 -5.81 -0.26
CA LEU A 73 24.13 -4.62 -1.08
C LEU A 73 24.34 -3.37 -0.23
N ARG A 74 25.60 -2.95 -0.07
CA ARG A 74 26.02 -1.73 0.68
C ARG A 74 25.27 -0.44 0.28
N ILE A 75 24.59 -0.43 -0.86
CA ILE A 75 23.76 0.66 -1.38
C ILE A 75 22.39 0.79 -0.67
N PHE A 76 22.03 -0.15 0.21
CA PHE A 76 20.73 -0.19 0.91
C PHE A 76 20.84 0.11 2.41
N SER A 77 21.75 1.00 2.81
CA SER A 77 22.05 1.28 4.23
C SER A 77 20.87 1.80 5.08
N ASN A 78 19.81 2.29 4.44
CA ASN A 78 18.57 2.76 5.05
C ASN A 78 17.38 1.79 4.84
N THR A 79 17.64 0.55 4.40
CA THR A 79 16.61 -0.46 4.16
C THR A 79 16.66 -1.53 5.24
N ARG A 80 15.50 -1.98 5.73
CA ARG A 80 15.41 -3.08 6.71
C ARG A 80 14.20 -3.96 6.44
N ALA A 81 14.37 -5.25 6.67
CA ALA A 81 13.28 -6.20 6.75
C ALA A 81 12.82 -6.36 8.21
N HIS A 82 11.55 -6.73 8.41
CA HIS A 82 11.02 -7.19 9.69
C HIS A 82 9.98 -8.30 9.44
N GLU A 83 9.75 -9.14 10.45
CA GLU A 83 8.76 -10.20 10.40
C GLU A 83 7.53 -9.82 11.21
N THR A 84 6.36 -10.13 10.66
CA THR A 84 5.09 -10.13 11.38
C THR A 84 4.65 -11.58 11.52
N ILE A 85 4.93 -12.16 12.70
CA ILE A 85 4.65 -13.56 13.03
C ILE A 85 3.16 -13.70 13.40
N ASP A 86 2.69 -12.80 14.26
CA ASP A 86 1.30 -12.76 14.70
C ASP A 86 0.51 -11.78 13.84
N GLY A 87 -0.42 -12.29 13.03
CA GLY A 87 -1.34 -11.48 12.25
C GLY A 87 -1.40 -11.82 10.77
N ASP A 88 -1.71 -10.80 9.96
CA ASP A 88 -2.01 -10.95 8.55
C ASP A 88 -1.25 -9.95 7.63
N LEU A 89 -1.29 -10.25 6.33
CA LEU A 89 -0.61 -9.49 5.28
C LEU A 89 -1.22 -8.10 5.02
N PHE A 90 -2.52 -7.93 5.24
CA PHE A 90 -3.24 -6.72 4.86
C PHE A 90 -3.21 -5.68 5.97
N VAL A 91 -3.37 -6.10 7.23
CA VAL A 91 -3.47 -5.16 8.35
C VAL A 91 -2.22 -5.18 9.20
N SER A 92 -1.84 -6.33 9.76
CA SER A 92 -0.77 -6.41 10.76
C SER A 92 0.58 -5.94 10.21
N VAL A 93 0.99 -6.47 9.06
CA VAL A 93 2.27 -6.09 8.41
C VAL A 93 2.33 -4.58 8.15
N LEU A 94 1.21 -3.97 7.74
CA LEU A 94 1.20 -2.53 7.46
C LEU A 94 1.26 -1.71 8.75
N ASN A 95 0.49 -2.08 9.78
CA ASN A 95 0.50 -1.39 11.07
C ASN A 95 1.87 -1.48 11.77
N ASP A 96 2.54 -2.63 11.73
CA ASP A 96 3.91 -2.79 12.24
C ASP A 96 4.88 -1.87 11.50
N GLY A 97 4.81 -1.84 10.17
CA GLY A 97 5.61 -0.95 9.33
C GLY A 97 5.39 0.52 9.65
N ILE A 98 4.14 0.94 9.84
CA ILE A 98 3.79 2.32 10.24
C ILE A 98 4.39 2.67 11.61
N ALA A 99 4.26 1.78 12.59
CA ALA A 99 4.82 1.98 13.93
C ALA A 99 6.35 2.13 13.89
N LEU A 100 7.04 1.26 13.13
CA LEU A 100 8.49 1.33 12.95
C LEU A 100 8.93 2.63 12.28
N GLN A 101 8.21 3.09 11.25
CA GLN A 101 8.50 4.34 10.56
C GLN A 101 8.25 5.56 11.47
N TYR A 102 7.17 5.55 12.25
CA TYR A 102 6.88 6.59 13.23
C TYR A 102 7.99 6.72 14.27
N ALA A 103 8.45 5.60 14.84
CA ALA A 103 9.54 5.56 15.82
C ALA A 103 10.87 6.13 15.29
N ARG A 104 11.04 6.19 13.97
CA ARG A 104 12.22 6.78 13.30
C ARG A 104 12.03 8.24 12.89
N GLY A 105 10.90 8.85 13.27
CA GLY A 105 10.62 10.25 12.97
C GLY A 105 10.27 10.50 11.49
N LEU A 106 9.79 9.48 10.78
CA LEU A 106 9.13 9.69 9.50
C LEU A 106 7.74 10.29 9.75
N THR A 107 7.31 11.17 8.85
CA THR A 107 5.99 11.80 8.95
C THR A 107 4.98 11.17 8.00
N HIS A 108 5.45 10.55 6.93
CA HIS A 108 4.61 9.93 5.93
C HIS A 108 5.14 8.56 5.50
N SER A 109 4.23 7.67 5.13
CA SER A 109 4.52 6.33 4.63
C SER A 109 4.04 6.19 3.20
N LEU A 110 4.97 5.99 2.26
CA LEU A 110 4.67 5.56 0.90
C LEU A 110 4.56 4.03 0.91
N ILE A 111 3.34 3.53 0.87
CA ILE A 111 3.03 2.11 0.80
C ILE A 111 2.85 1.72 -0.66
N LEU A 112 3.52 0.67 -1.10
CA LEU A 112 3.44 0.21 -2.48
C LEU A 112 3.71 -1.28 -2.63
N SER A 113 3.26 -1.83 -3.76
CA SER A 113 3.76 -3.11 -4.29
C SER A 113 5.11 -2.91 -4.96
N TRP A 114 5.95 -3.95 -5.01
CA TRP A 114 7.26 -3.85 -5.65
C TRP A 114 7.14 -3.65 -7.16
N GLU A 115 6.07 -4.16 -7.78
CA GLU A 115 5.73 -3.96 -9.19
C GLU A 115 5.42 -2.47 -9.49
N ALA A 116 4.68 -1.82 -8.57
CA ALA A 116 4.29 -0.42 -8.71
C ALA A 116 5.45 0.57 -8.45
N ALA A 117 6.58 0.13 -7.90
CA ALA A 117 7.76 0.96 -7.73
C ALA A 117 8.28 1.54 -9.07
N SER A 118 7.90 0.93 -10.19
CA SER A 118 8.21 1.44 -11.52
C SER A 118 7.59 2.79 -11.85
N TYR A 119 6.47 3.14 -11.21
CA TYR A 119 5.79 4.43 -11.38
C TYR A 119 6.35 5.53 -10.47
N VAL A 120 7.24 5.18 -9.53
CA VAL A 120 7.79 6.17 -8.59
C VAL A 120 8.96 6.89 -9.23
N ASP A 121 8.76 8.18 -9.49
CA ASP A 121 9.79 9.11 -9.94
C ASP A 121 9.77 10.41 -9.11
N ALA A 122 10.74 11.29 -9.37
CA ALA A 122 10.86 12.58 -8.68
C ALA A 122 9.66 13.51 -8.95
N ILE A 123 9.00 13.38 -10.11
CA ILE A 123 7.84 14.21 -10.49
C ILE A 123 6.62 13.80 -9.67
N LEU A 124 6.34 12.50 -9.59
CA LEU A 124 5.26 11.95 -8.78
C LEU A 124 5.45 12.29 -7.30
N LEU A 125 6.66 12.09 -6.76
CA LEU A 125 6.93 12.47 -5.36
C LEU A 125 6.78 13.97 -5.13
N LYS A 126 7.16 14.82 -6.09
CA LYS A 126 6.91 16.26 -6.00
C LYS A 126 5.42 16.58 -5.96
N LYS A 127 4.61 15.91 -6.79
CA LYS A 127 3.14 16.05 -6.78
C LYS A 127 2.52 15.58 -5.46
N MET A 128 2.95 14.43 -4.94
CA MET A 128 2.50 13.92 -3.64
C MET A 128 2.82 14.91 -2.51
N ARG A 129 4.05 15.43 -2.46
CA ARG A 129 4.43 16.45 -1.47
C ARG A 129 3.62 17.74 -1.61
N ALA A 130 3.27 18.13 -2.84
CA ALA A 130 2.40 19.29 -3.06
C ALA A 130 0.99 19.03 -2.52
N ALA A 131 0.41 17.85 -2.79
CA ALA A 131 -0.90 17.46 -2.26
C ALA A 131 -0.94 17.48 -0.72
N VAL A 132 0.08 16.90 -0.07
CA VAL A 132 0.24 16.95 1.39
C VAL A 132 0.32 18.39 1.90
N ARG A 133 1.10 19.25 1.24
CA ARG A 133 1.20 20.68 1.62
C ARG A 133 -0.13 21.42 1.45
N SER A 134 -0.99 20.98 0.54
CA SER A 134 -2.35 21.48 0.37
C SER A 134 -3.35 20.91 1.39
N GLY A 135 -2.91 20.05 2.31
CA GLY A 135 -3.71 19.51 3.41
C GLY A 135 -4.17 18.06 3.23
N ALA A 136 -3.73 17.35 2.19
CA ALA A 136 -4.02 15.92 2.04
C ALA A 136 -3.37 15.13 3.18
N LEU A 137 -4.14 14.22 3.79
CA LEU A 137 -3.64 13.25 4.78
C LEU A 137 -3.39 11.88 4.15
N ALA A 138 -3.97 11.64 2.97
CA ALA A 138 -3.65 10.49 2.13
C ALA A 138 -3.57 10.93 0.67
N VAL A 139 -2.72 10.25 -0.11
CA VAL A 139 -2.60 10.45 -1.55
C VAL A 139 -2.69 9.09 -2.22
N GLY A 140 -3.76 8.87 -2.99
CA GLY A 140 -3.92 7.68 -3.84
C GLY A 140 -3.37 7.94 -5.23
N VAL A 141 -2.74 6.94 -5.84
CA VAL A 141 -2.29 7.01 -7.23
C VAL A 141 -3.14 6.11 -8.11
N ALA A 142 -3.82 6.70 -9.10
CA ALA A 142 -4.64 6.02 -10.07
C ALA A 142 -3.76 5.33 -11.13
N LEU A 143 -3.23 4.15 -10.79
CA LEU A 143 -2.51 3.30 -11.74
C LEU A 143 -3.48 2.70 -12.76
N PRO A 144 -3.08 2.46 -14.02
CA PRO A 144 -3.99 2.01 -15.08
C PRO A 144 -4.88 0.80 -14.69
N GLU A 145 -4.34 -0.12 -13.91
CA GLU A 145 -5.00 -1.36 -13.47
C GLU A 145 -5.98 -1.19 -12.29
N ILE A 146 -5.97 -0.06 -11.60
CA ILE A 146 -6.84 0.23 -10.44
C ILE A 146 -7.44 1.64 -10.46
N ALA A 147 -7.28 2.37 -11.57
CA ALA A 147 -7.57 3.79 -11.66
C ALA A 147 -9.04 4.11 -11.33
N GLU A 148 -9.98 3.26 -11.77
CA GLU A 148 -11.40 3.43 -11.49
C GLU A 148 -11.69 3.48 -9.99
N PHE A 149 -11.16 2.53 -9.21
CA PHE A 149 -11.39 2.46 -7.76
C PHE A 149 -10.79 3.67 -7.04
N VAL A 150 -9.56 4.06 -7.40
CA VAL A 150 -8.87 5.18 -6.74
C VAL A 150 -9.59 6.50 -7.02
N ARG A 151 -10.10 6.71 -8.25
CA ARG A 151 -10.89 7.90 -8.61
C ARG A 151 -12.22 7.96 -7.85
N GLU A 152 -12.80 6.82 -7.50
CA GLU A 152 -13.99 6.76 -6.66
C GLU A 152 -13.70 6.93 -5.15
N GLY A 153 -12.44 7.14 -4.77
CA GLY A 153 -12.01 7.34 -3.38
C GLY A 153 -11.61 6.05 -2.66
N SER A 154 -11.65 4.91 -3.35
CA SER A 154 -11.14 3.64 -2.82
C SER A 154 -9.62 3.59 -3.00
N ILE A 155 -8.90 4.24 -2.08
CA ILE A 155 -7.44 4.25 -2.03
C ILE A 155 -6.89 2.81 -1.95
N MET A 156 -5.79 2.55 -2.66
CA MET A 156 -5.18 1.22 -2.75
C MET A 156 -3.70 1.29 -2.40
N ASN A 157 -3.25 0.44 -1.48
CA ASN A 157 -1.83 0.34 -1.09
C ASN A 157 -0.94 -0.31 -2.16
N THR A 158 -1.44 -0.50 -3.37
CA THR A 158 -0.60 -0.75 -4.55
C THR A 158 0.37 0.40 -4.78
N LEU A 159 -0.09 1.65 -4.58
CA LEU A 159 0.75 2.85 -4.51
C LEU A 159 -0.03 4.00 -3.85
N ALA A 160 0.27 4.25 -2.57
CA ALA A 160 -0.40 5.27 -1.76
C ALA A 160 0.58 5.94 -0.78
N LEU A 161 0.38 7.22 -0.51
CA LEU A 161 1.08 7.95 0.54
C LEU A 161 0.12 8.24 1.70
N TRP A 162 0.54 7.98 2.92
CA TRP A 162 -0.25 8.21 4.13
C TRP A 162 0.48 9.13 5.10
N ASP A 163 -0.22 10.09 5.69
CA ASP A 163 0.22 10.78 6.89
C ASP A 163 0.17 9.78 8.06
N ILE A 164 1.34 9.51 8.65
CA ILE A 164 1.47 8.49 9.70
C ILE A 164 0.67 8.88 10.93
N LYS A 165 0.71 10.16 11.33
CA LYS A 165 0.05 10.62 12.55
C LYS A 165 -1.47 10.51 12.41
N ALA A 166 -2.01 11.04 11.32
CA ALA A 166 -3.45 10.96 11.04
C ALA A 166 -3.93 9.50 10.98
N LEU A 167 -3.12 8.59 10.42
CA LEU A 167 -3.44 7.16 10.36
C LEU A 167 -3.47 6.53 11.74
N THR A 168 -2.50 6.85 12.60
CA THR A 168 -2.48 6.35 13.98
C THR A 168 -3.61 6.93 14.84
N GLU A 169 -4.02 8.18 14.61
CA GLU A 169 -5.12 8.83 15.35
C GLU A 169 -6.47 8.13 15.15
N VAL A 170 -6.64 7.41 14.04
CA VAL A 170 -7.86 6.64 13.72
C VAL A 170 -7.70 5.14 13.92
N GLY A 171 -6.61 4.71 14.58
CA GLY A 171 -6.36 3.32 14.94
C GLY A 171 -5.61 2.48 13.89
N GLY A 172 -5.02 3.10 12.87
CA GLY A 172 -4.27 2.39 11.83
C GLY A 172 -5.15 1.72 10.77
N PHE A 173 -4.58 0.76 10.04
CA PHE A 173 -5.32 -0.12 9.14
C PHE A 173 -6.30 -0.98 9.92
N ASP A 174 -7.48 -1.19 9.35
CA ASP A 174 -8.65 -1.66 10.10
C ASP A 174 -8.73 -3.20 10.16
N PRO A 175 -9.00 -3.81 11.33
CA PRO A 175 -9.17 -5.25 11.49
C PRO A 175 -10.23 -5.92 10.61
N HIS A 176 -11.22 -5.18 10.07
CA HIS A 176 -12.18 -5.74 9.11
C HIS A 176 -11.49 -6.28 7.85
N ASP A 177 -10.31 -5.75 7.50
CA ASP A 177 -9.55 -6.19 6.32
C ASP A 177 -8.60 -7.37 6.60
N ILE A 178 -8.62 -7.93 7.81
CA ILE A 178 -7.77 -9.06 8.18
C ILE A 178 -8.07 -10.26 7.29
N LYS A 179 -7.01 -10.82 6.72
CA LYS A 179 -7.09 -12.07 5.97
C LYS A 179 -7.57 -13.24 6.85
N PRO A 180 -8.64 -13.97 6.48
CA PRO A 180 -9.06 -15.16 7.21
C PRO A 180 -7.99 -16.26 7.21
N ARG A 181 -7.96 -17.06 8.28
CA ARG A 181 -6.98 -18.15 8.44
C ARG A 181 -7.28 -19.39 7.60
N CYS A 182 -8.55 -19.67 7.32
CA CYS A 182 -8.97 -20.94 6.68
C CYS A 182 -9.18 -20.76 5.17
N ALA A 183 -8.61 -21.67 4.36
CA ALA A 183 -8.69 -21.67 2.90
C ALA A 183 -10.13 -21.58 2.35
N ASP A 184 -11.10 -22.19 3.04
CA ASP A 184 -12.50 -22.26 2.60
C ASP A 184 -13.22 -20.90 2.62
N HIS A 185 -12.75 -19.95 3.44
CA HIS A 185 -13.33 -18.60 3.52
C HIS A 185 -12.71 -17.61 2.53
N TYR A 186 -11.71 -18.03 1.73
CA TYR A 186 -11.03 -17.11 0.80
C TYR A 186 -11.91 -16.67 -0.37
N GLY A 187 -12.79 -17.54 -0.85
CA GLY A 187 -13.69 -17.24 -1.97
C GLY A 187 -14.77 -16.22 -1.63
N GLU A 188 -15.10 -16.10 -0.34
CA GLU A 188 -16.22 -15.29 0.16
C GLU A 188 -15.77 -14.08 1.00
N SER A 189 -14.48 -13.97 1.29
CA SER A 189 -13.94 -12.88 2.12
C SER A 189 -13.83 -11.56 1.36
N ASN A 190 -14.23 -10.48 2.03
CA ASN A 190 -14.00 -9.12 1.58
C ASN A 190 -12.60 -8.57 1.91
N ALA A 191 -11.68 -9.39 2.44
CA ALA A 191 -10.35 -8.95 2.81
C ALA A 191 -9.46 -8.53 1.61
N GLY A 192 -8.47 -7.68 1.90
CA GLY A 192 -7.49 -7.13 0.97
C GLY A 192 -8.02 -6.01 0.07
N VAL A 193 -9.06 -5.31 0.52
CA VAL A 193 -9.58 -4.08 -0.14
C VAL A 193 -9.99 -2.98 0.86
N GLY A 194 -9.82 -3.22 2.16
CA GLY A 194 -10.28 -2.35 3.24
C GLY A 194 -9.36 -1.15 3.51
N GLU A 195 -8.40 -0.86 2.64
CA GLU A 195 -7.52 0.32 2.78
C GLU A 195 -8.29 1.65 2.84
N PHE A 196 -9.52 1.69 2.32
CA PHE A 196 -10.38 2.88 2.39
C PHE A 196 -11.03 3.10 3.77
N ILE A 197 -11.07 2.10 4.65
CA ILE A 197 -11.71 2.20 5.97
C ILE A 197 -11.00 3.26 6.85
N PRO A 198 -9.66 3.23 7.04
CA PRO A 198 -8.98 4.30 7.78
C PRO A 198 -9.17 5.67 7.14
N LEU A 199 -9.29 5.75 5.81
CA LEU A 199 -9.55 7.00 5.11
C LEU A 199 -10.92 7.61 5.47
N LEU A 200 -11.96 6.77 5.53
CA LEU A 200 -13.28 7.18 5.98
C LEU A 200 -13.24 7.68 7.43
N LYS A 201 -12.53 6.96 8.32
CA LYS A 201 -12.35 7.38 9.71
C LYS A 201 -11.59 8.71 9.82
N MET A 202 -10.55 8.92 9.02
CA MET A 202 -9.81 10.19 8.99
C MET A 202 -10.72 11.35 8.59
N ARG A 203 -11.54 11.16 7.53
CA ARG A 203 -12.52 12.16 7.10
C ARG A 203 -13.48 12.50 8.23
N GLU A 204 -13.99 11.49 8.93
CA GLU A 204 -14.91 11.68 10.05
C GLU A 204 -14.25 12.34 11.25
N TYR A 205 -13.01 12.01 11.57
CA TYR A 205 -12.25 12.57 12.68
C TYR A 205 -11.89 14.04 12.41
N HIS A 206 -11.37 14.35 11.22
CA HIS A 206 -10.94 15.70 10.85
C HIS A 206 -12.06 16.58 10.28
N LYS A 207 -13.27 16.02 10.08
CA LYS A 207 -14.48 16.72 9.57
C LYS A 207 -14.25 17.42 8.23
N ARG A 208 -13.43 16.85 7.36
CA ARG A 208 -13.11 17.38 6.03
C ARG A 208 -12.66 16.27 5.07
N PRO A 209 -12.69 16.49 3.75
CA PRO A 209 -11.99 15.63 2.80
C PRO A 209 -10.48 15.59 3.07
N VAL A 210 -9.87 14.43 2.85
CA VAL A 210 -8.49 14.11 3.25
C VAL A 210 -7.67 13.43 2.15
N LEU A 211 -8.30 12.94 1.09
CA LEU A 211 -7.67 12.21 -0.01
C LEU A 211 -7.37 13.15 -1.18
N ALA A 212 -6.13 13.12 -1.66
CA ALA A 212 -5.78 13.59 -3.00
C ALA A 212 -5.63 12.40 -3.95
N VAL A 213 -6.16 12.51 -5.17
CA VAL A 213 -6.01 11.47 -6.22
C VAL A 213 -5.06 11.97 -7.30
N LEU A 214 -3.96 11.27 -7.51
CA LEU A 214 -2.98 11.61 -8.55
C LEU A 214 -3.02 10.62 -9.70
N GLU A 215 -2.86 11.14 -10.91
CA GLU A 215 -2.67 10.35 -12.12
C GLU A 215 -1.17 10.15 -12.38
N VAL A 216 -0.79 8.95 -12.83
CA VAL A 216 0.54 8.71 -13.40
C VAL A 216 0.60 9.25 -14.82
N SER A 217 1.72 9.88 -15.17
CA SER A 217 2.05 10.14 -16.57
C SER A 217 2.06 8.80 -17.30
N ALA A 218 1.40 8.70 -18.45
CA ALA A 218 1.15 7.45 -19.20
C ALA A 218 2.41 6.74 -19.78
N GLN A 219 3.56 6.84 -19.11
CA GLN A 219 4.77 6.10 -19.42
C GLN A 219 4.60 4.66 -18.92
N GLY A 220 4.19 3.80 -19.85
CA GLY A 220 4.05 2.37 -19.63
C GLY A 220 2.59 1.93 -19.57
N LYS A 221 1.85 2.10 -20.68
CA LYS A 221 0.81 1.11 -20.98
C LYS A 221 1.53 -0.22 -21.14
N ILE A 222 1.51 -1.04 -20.10
CA ILE A 222 1.80 -2.46 -20.26
C ILE A 222 0.70 -2.96 -21.18
N GLU A 223 1.03 -3.30 -22.42
CA GLU A 223 0.07 -3.94 -23.32
C GLU A 223 -0.38 -5.24 -22.67
N VAL A 224 -1.62 -5.25 -22.18
CA VAL A 224 -2.25 -6.43 -21.63
C VAL A 224 -2.58 -7.33 -22.83
N GLN A 225 -1.82 -8.43 -22.98
CA GLN A 225 -2.11 -9.48 -23.95
C GLN A 225 -3.59 -9.90 -23.85
N SER A 226 -4.25 -10.16 -24.98
CA SER A 226 -5.70 -10.39 -25.07
C SER A 226 -6.24 -11.50 -24.16
N GLU A 227 -5.47 -12.55 -23.90
CA GLU A 227 -5.82 -13.64 -22.96
C GLU A 227 -5.81 -13.19 -21.48
N ARG A 228 -5.07 -12.12 -21.16
CA ARG A 228 -5.04 -11.51 -19.82
C ARG A 228 -6.19 -10.54 -19.59
N THR A 229 -6.86 -10.06 -20.64
CA THR A 229 -7.95 -9.08 -20.53
C THR A 229 -9.15 -9.66 -19.76
N GLU A 230 -9.53 -10.91 -20.05
CA GLU A 230 -10.67 -11.56 -19.38
C GLU A 230 -10.34 -11.90 -17.92
N LEU A 231 -9.12 -12.37 -17.64
CA LEU A 231 -8.65 -12.59 -16.27
C LEU A 231 -8.57 -11.27 -15.48
N GLN A 232 -8.14 -10.19 -16.13
CA GLN A 232 -8.11 -8.87 -15.53
C GLN A 232 -9.53 -8.38 -15.23
N ARG A 233 -10.46 -8.48 -16.17
CA ARG A 233 -11.87 -8.15 -15.95
C ARG A 233 -12.46 -8.87 -14.74
N LYS A 234 -12.27 -10.20 -14.65
CA LYS A 234 -12.70 -11.00 -13.49
C LYS A 234 -12.07 -10.54 -12.17
N LYS A 235 -10.79 -10.14 -12.20
CA LYS A 235 -10.11 -9.59 -11.02
C LYS A 235 -10.69 -8.25 -10.59
N LEU A 236 -10.99 -7.35 -11.53
CA LEU A 236 -11.62 -6.06 -11.26
C LEU A 236 -13.02 -6.24 -10.70
N GLU A 237 -13.83 -7.12 -11.29
CA GLU A 237 -15.18 -7.44 -10.80
C GLU A 237 -15.15 -8.05 -9.40
N SER A 238 -14.23 -8.98 -9.13
CA SER A 238 -14.02 -9.52 -7.79
C SER A 238 -13.62 -8.43 -6.80
N LYS A 239 -12.77 -7.47 -7.20
CA LYS A 239 -12.37 -6.35 -6.36
C LYS A 239 -13.55 -5.41 -6.07
N GLN A 240 -14.32 -5.01 -7.09
CA GLN A 240 -15.50 -4.17 -6.91
C GLN A 240 -16.52 -4.81 -5.96
N ARG A 241 -16.80 -6.11 -6.14
CA ARG A 241 -17.71 -6.84 -5.26
C ARG A 241 -17.24 -6.82 -3.80
N ARG A 242 -15.94 -7.05 -3.56
CA ARG A 242 -15.38 -7.02 -2.21
C ARG A 242 -15.43 -5.62 -1.59
N ILE A 243 -15.14 -4.57 -2.37
CA ILE A 243 -15.28 -3.18 -1.90
C ILE A 243 -16.72 -2.89 -1.47
N ASN A 244 -17.69 -3.27 -2.32
CA ASN A 244 -19.11 -3.06 -2.01
C ASN A 244 -19.56 -3.86 -0.79
N GLY A 245 -19.10 -5.11 -0.66
CA GLY A 245 -19.35 -5.95 0.50
C GLY A 245 -18.80 -5.34 1.79
N MET A 246 -17.54 -4.93 1.77
CA MET A 246 -16.88 -4.26 2.90
C MET A 246 -17.55 -2.94 3.28
N LEU A 247 -17.94 -2.12 2.30
CA LEU A 247 -18.70 -0.88 2.56
C LEU A 247 -20.04 -1.18 3.25
N ALA A 248 -20.77 -2.20 2.79
CA ALA A 248 -22.03 -2.60 3.39
C ALA A 248 -21.85 -3.09 4.84
N GLU A 249 -20.79 -3.88 5.12
CA GLU A 249 -20.46 -4.36 6.46
C GLU A 249 -20.25 -3.21 7.46
N ILE A 250 -19.59 -2.13 7.04
CA ILE A 250 -19.36 -0.95 7.89
C ILE A 250 -20.47 0.11 7.81
N GLY A 251 -21.58 -0.18 7.12
CA GLY A 251 -22.71 0.73 6.99
C GLY A 251 -22.41 2.00 6.17
N LYS A 252 -21.58 1.87 5.12
CA LYS A 252 -21.14 2.95 4.23
C LYS A 252 -21.48 2.67 2.76
N THR A 253 -21.26 3.68 1.92
CA THR A 253 -21.57 3.66 0.50
C THR A 253 -20.41 4.20 -0.34
N ALA A 254 -20.47 4.02 -1.66
CA ALA A 254 -19.51 4.64 -2.58
C ALA A 254 -19.55 6.20 -2.52
N GLN A 255 -20.67 6.79 -2.09
CA GLN A 255 -20.74 8.24 -1.89
C GLN A 255 -19.88 8.69 -0.70
N ASP A 256 -19.80 7.89 0.35
CA ASP A 256 -18.92 8.17 1.50
C ASP A 256 -17.45 8.17 1.07
N LEU A 257 -17.06 7.24 0.19
CA LEU A 257 -15.71 7.20 -0.39
C LEU A 257 -15.40 8.47 -1.19
N ARG A 258 -16.27 8.85 -2.13
CA ARG A 258 -16.07 10.08 -2.92
C ARG A 258 -16.00 11.33 -2.03
N ALA A 259 -16.74 11.35 -0.94
CA ALA A 259 -16.72 12.45 0.02
C ALA A 259 -15.37 12.58 0.79
N THR A 260 -14.46 11.61 0.67
CA THR A 260 -13.08 11.73 1.18
C THR A 260 -12.17 12.54 0.26
N ILE A 261 -12.52 12.69 -1.02
CA ILE A 261 -11.68 13.32 -2.04
C ILE A 261 -11.72 14.84 -1.89
N MET A 262 -10.53 15.44 -1.84
CA MET A 262 -10.35 16.88 -1.72
C MET A 262 -10.81 17.61 -3.00
N PRO A 263 -11.38 18.83 -2.87
CA PRO A 263 -11.73 19.64 -4.03
C PRO A 263 -10.52 19.88 -4.97
N GLY A 264 -10.76 19.82 -6.28
CA GLY A 264 -9.73 20.02 -7.30
C GLY A 264 -8.99 18.76 -7.74
N TYR A 265 -9.31 17.60 -7.15
CA TYR A 265 -8.85 16.29 -7.61
C TYR A 265 -9.96 15.55 -8.39
N PRO A 266 -9.60 14.57 -9.24
CA PRO A 266 -10.58 13.76 -9.98
C PRO A 266 -11.57 13.06 -9.04
N ASN A 267 -12.85 13.05 -9.44
CA ASN A 267 -13.97 12.32 -8.81
C ASN A 267 -14.63 11.39 -9.83
#